data_AF-A0A7J3LYA7-F1
#
_entry.id   AF-A0A7J3LYA7-F1
#
_cell.length_a   1.000
_cell.length_b   1.000
_cell.length_c   1.000
_cell.angle_alpha   90.00
_cell.angle_beta   90.00
_cell.angle_gamma   90.00
#
_symmetry.space_group_name_H-M   'P 1'
#
loop_
_entity.id
_entity.type
_entity.pdbx_description
1 polymer ?
#
loop_
_entity_poly.entity_id
_entity_poly.type
_entity_poly.pdbx_seq_one_letter_code
_entity_poly.pdbx_strand_id
1 'polypeptide(L)'
;MDEAGVHKVCLFSSPPQNYSDMEDRDWGRIFRDYEDRIIGFGTITPGRSSNNFELVDQYYSRGFKGLKFIRPTRRYDHDDFLAYYERAEKYGMPVLFHTGVVARRSIN
;
A
#
# COMPACT_ATOMS: atom_id res chain seq x y z
N MET A 1 19.42 -7.26 3.17
CA MET A 1 19.53 -5.85 2.73
C MET A 1 20.99 -5.45 2.62
N ASP A 2 21.77 -5.60 3.69
CA ASP A 2 23.19 -5.21 3.72
C ASP A 2 24.06 -5.94 2.69
N GLU A 3 23.91 -7.26 2.55
CA GLU A 3 24.60 -8.05 1.52
C GLU A 3 24.33 -7.57 0.09
N ALA A 4 23.15 -6.96 -0.15
CA ALA A 4 22.76 -6.39 -1.44
C ALA A 4 23.10 -4.89 -1.57
N GLY A 5 23.75 -4.29 -0.56
CA GLY A 5 24.04 -2.86 -0.51
C GLY A 5 22.81 -1.95 -0.39
N VAL A 6 21.66 -2.49 0.04
CA VAL A 6 20.40 -1.72 0.13
C VAL A 6 20.24 -1.14 1.54
N HIS A 7 20.38 0.18 1.64
CA HIS A 7 20.26 0.88 2.92
C HIS A 7 18.81 1.03 3.39
N LYS A 8 17.87 1.39 2.50
CA LYS A 8 16.48 1.65 2.85
C LYS A 8 15.53 1.12 1.79
N VAL A 9 14.34 0.67 2.20
CA VAL A 9 13.30 0.15 1.29
C VAL A 9 11.94 0.76 1.58
N CYS A 10 11.10 0.87 0.54
CA CYS A 10 9.66 0.98 0.71
C CYS A 10 9.06 -0.42 0.69
N LEU A 11 8.53 -0.87 1.82
CA LEU A 11 7.90 -2.18 1.95
C LEU A 11 6.39 -2.04 1.79
N PHE A 12 5.80 -2.90 0.96
CA PHE A 12 4.35 -2.89 0.71
C PHE A 12 3.64 -3.88 1.63
N SER A 13 2.53 -3.46 2.23
CA SER A 13 1.67 -4.40 2.98
C SER A 13 1.03 -5.42 2.05
N SER A 14 0.54 -6.52 2.62
CA SER A 14 -0.49 -7.32 1.96
C SER A 14 -1.70 -6.44 1.63
N PRO A 15 -2.44 -6.77 0.55
CA PRO A 15 -3.72 -6.12 0.30
C PRO A 15 -4.69 -6.47 1.44
N PRO A 16 -5.69 -5.61 1.75
CA PRO A 16 -6.59 -5.78 2.89
C PRO A 16 -7.28 -7.15 2.98
N GLN A 17 -7.51 -7.82 1.84
CA GLN A 17 -8.10 -9.17 1.80
C GLN A 17 -7.23 -10.25 2.45
N ASN A 18 -5.92 -10.02 2.52
CA ASN A 18 -4.92 -10.96 3.02
C ASN A 18 -4.13 -10.41 4.21
N TYR A 19 -4.48 -9.22 4.71
CA TYR A 19 -3.79 -8.56 5.80
C TYR A 19 -4.15 -9.24 7.12
N SER A 20 -3.16 -9.82 7.80
CA SER A 20 -3.36 -10.64 9.01
C SER A 20 -2.99 -9.90 10.29
N ASP A 21 -3.49 -10.37 11.43
CA ASP A 21 -3.11 -9.83 12.75
C ASP A 21 -1.60 -9.97 13.03
N MET A 22 -0.97 -11.01 12.45
CA MET A 22 0.48 -11.19 12.55
C MET A 22 1.21 -10.09 11.79
N GLU A 23 0.77 -9.80 10.57
CA GLU A 23 1.32 -8.69 9.78
C GLU A 23 1.10 -7.34 10.48
N ASP A 24 -0.05 -7.12 11.11
CA ASP A 24 -0.31 -5.88 11.85
C ASP A 24 0.68 -5.66 13.00
N ARG A 25 0.94 -6.71 13.78
CA ARG A 25 1.96 -6.68 14.85
C ARG A 25 3.36 -6.44 14.29
N ASP A 26 3.68 -7.04 13.14
CA ASP A 26 4.95 -6.83 12.47
C ASP A 26 5.12 -5.39 12.00
N TRP A 27 4.09 -4.75 11.45
CA TRP A 27 4.14 -3.33 11.09
C TRP A 27 4.38 -2.44 12.30
N GLY A 28 3.70 -2.69 13.43
CA GLY A 28 3.95 -1.96 14.68
C GLY A 28 5.39 -2.09 15.17
N ARG A 29 5.99 -3.29 15.02
CA ARG A 29 7.43 -3.51 15.31
C ARG A 29 8.33 -2.78 14.30
N ILE A 30 8.02 -2.87 13.00
CA ILE A 30 8.79 -2.23 11.92
C ILE A 30 8.85 -0.71 12.12
N PHE A 31 7.71 -0.07 12.40
CA PHE A 31 7.65 1.37 12.57
C PHE A 31 8.36 1.86 13.83
N ARG A 32 8.53 1.00 14.84
CA ARG A 32 9.24 1.36 16.07
C ARG A 32 10.74 1.09 15.97
N ASP A 33 11.11 -0.08 15.45
CA ASP A 33 12.46 -0.62 15.59
C ASP A 33 13.29 -0.50 14.29
N TYR A 34 12.64 -0.21 13.15
CA TYR A 34 13.27 -0.25 11.83
C TYR A 34 12.86 0.93 10.91
N GLU A 35 12.36 2.03 11.46
CA GLU A 35 11.93 3.20 10.66
C GLU A 35 13.07 3.86 9.87
N ASP A 36 14.32 3.68 10.32
CA ASP A 36 15.53 4.13 9.63
C ASP A 36 15.90 3.25 8.43
N ARG A 37 15.31 2.05 8.29
CA ARG A 37 15.57 1.08 7.21
C ARG A 37 14.35 0.81 6.33
N ILE A 38 13.14 0.94 6.86
CA ILE A 38 11.89 0.54 6.20
C ILE A 38 10.86 1.65 6.26
N ILE A 39 10.34 2.02 5.09
CA ILE A 39 9.19 2.91 4.95
C ILE A 39 7.97 2.07 4.56
N GLY A 40 6.93 2.08 5.40
CA GLY A 40 5.71 1.33 5.13
C GLY A 40 4.82 1.98 4.08
N PHE A 41 4.37 1.19 3.11
CA PHE A 41 3.41 1.58 2.09
C PHE A 41 2.18 0.65 2.13
N GLY A 42 0.99 1.24 2.33
CA GLY A 42 -0.26 0.49 2.42
C GLY A 42 -0.78 0.10 1.03
N THR A 43 -1.11 -1.18 0.82
CA THR A 43 -1.58 -1.66 -0.48
C THR A 43 -3.08 -1.45 -0.66
N ILE A 44 -3.47 -0.82 -1.76
CA ILE A 44 -4.87 -0.61 -2.16
C ILE A 44 -5.09 -1.19 -3.56
N THR A 45 -6.24 -1.84 -3.73
CA THR A 45 -6.80 -2.34 -4.98
C THR A 45 -8.07 -1.54 -5.31
N PRO A 46 -7.96 -0.38 -5.98
CA PRO A 46 -9.06 0.57 -6.12
C PRO A 46 -10.30 -0.06 -6.78
N GLY A 47 -11.46 0.24 -6.19
CA GLY A 47 -12.76 -0.19 -6.71
C GLY A 47 -13.13 -1.65 -6.42
N ARG A 48 -12.36 -2.36 -5.58
CA ARG A 48 -12.83 -3.61 -4.96
C ARG A 48 -13.57 -3.32 -3.66
N SER A 49 -14.58 -4.12 -3.36
CA SER A 49 -15.49 -3.92 -2.21
C SER A 49 -14.79 -3.81 -0.87
N SER A 50 -13.70 -4.56 -0.66
CA SER A 50 -12.89 -4.51 0.57
C SER A 50 -11.78 -3.46 0.54
N ASN A 51 -11.77 -2.56 -0.45
CA ASN A 51 -10.75 -1.54 -0.62
C ASN A 51 -11.40 -0.18 -0.86
N ASN A 52 -12.12 0.34 0.14
CA ASN A 52 -12.71 1.69 0.10
C ASN A 52 -11.66 2.78 0.37
N PHE A 53 -12.02 4.04 0.09
CA PHE A 53 -11.09 5.16 0.20
C PHE A 53 -10.66 5.45 1.65
N GLU A 54 -11.46 5.04 2.65
CA GLU A 54 -11.14 5.19 4.08
C GLU A 54 -9.94 4.35 4.51
N LEU A 55 -9.52 3.37 3.71
CA LEU A 55 -8.26 2.67 3.96
C LEU A 55 -7.06 3.62 3.95
N VAL A 56 -7.12 4.72 3.20
CA VAL A 56 -6.05 5.72 3.22
C VAL A 56 -5.91 6.31 4.63
N ASP A 57 -7.03 6.65 5.26
CA ASP A 57 -7.09 7.18 6.63
C ASP A 57 -6.56 6.13 7.64
N GLN A 58 -6.93 4.86 7.44
CA GLN A 58 -6.47 3.75 8.27
C GLN A 58 -4.97 3.50 8.16
N TYR A 59 -4.40 3.51 6.95
CA TYR A 59 -2.96 3.37 6.77
C TYR A 59 -2.19 4.53 7.39
N TYR A 60 -2.65 5.77 7.16
CA TYR A 60 -2.04 6.95 7.75
C TYR A 60 -2.01 6.86 9.28
N SER A 61 -3.16 6.57 9.91
CA SER A 61 -3.28 6.47 11.38
C SER A 61 -2.40 5.38 12.01
N ARG A 62 -2.05 4.34 11.24
CA ARG A 62 -1.16 3.26 11.68
C ARG A 62 0.33 3.56 11.48
N GLY A 63 0.67 4.69 10.86
CA GLY A 63 2.06 5.12 10.68
C GLY A 63 2.66 4.84 9.29
N PHE A 64 1.87 4.28 8.35
CA PHE A 64 2.31 4.15 6.97
C PHE A 64 2.58 5.53 6.35
N LYS A 65 3.59 5.61 5.48
CA LYS A 65 4.03 6.87 4.88
C LYS A 65 3.70 7.01 3.40
N GLY A 66 3.21 5.94 2.77
CA GLY A 66 2.81 5.96 1.37
C GLY A 66 1.78 4.89 1.06
N LEU A 67 1.34 4.87 -0.19
CA LEU A 67 0.34 3.93 -0.69
C LEU A 67 0.85 3.21 -1.93
N LYS A 68 0.45 1.95 -2.10
CA LYS A 68 0.74 1.12 -3.26
C LYS A 68 -0.57 0.75 -3.95
N PHE A 69 -0.79 1.26 -5.15
CA PHE A 69 -1.99 0.96 -5.92
C PHE A 69 -1.71 -0.15 -6.93
N ILE A 70 -2.60 -1.14 -7.02
CA ILE A 70 -2.43 -2.29 -7.93
C ILE A 70 -3.79 -2.87 -8.33
N ARG A 71 -3.91 -3.40 -9.55
CA ARG A 71 -5.11 -4.11 -10.05
C ARG A 71 -6.44 -3.35 -9.84
N PRO A 72 -6.53 -2.06 -10.24
CA PRO A 72 -7.78 -1.30 -10.11
C PRO A 72 -8.88 -1.94 -10.98
N THR A 73 -10.15 -1.79 -10.58
CA THR A 73 -11.29 -2.28 -11.38
C THR A 73 -11.62 -1.40 -12.59
N ARG A 74 -11.04 -0.20 -12.64
CA ARG A 74 -11.13 0.78 -13.73
C ARG A 74 -9.75 1.38 -13.99
N ARG A 75 -9.64 2.30 -14.96
CA ARG A 75 -8.41 3.05 -15.17
C ARG A 75 -8.10 3.93 -13.95
N TYR A 76 -6.83 4.19 -13.68
CA TYR A 76 -6.42 5.01 -12.53
C TYR A 76 -6.93 6.45 -12.60
N ASP A 77 -7.22 6.97 -13.79
CA ASP A 77 -7.77 8.31 -14.04
C ASP A 77 -9.30 8.40 -13.91
N HIS A 78 -9.98 7.32 -13.51
CA HIS A 78 -11.44 7.32 -13.40
C HIS A 78 -11.93 8.06 -12.15
N ASP A 79 -13.00 8.85 -12.28
CA ASP A 79 -13.55 9.70 -11.21
C ASP A 79 -13.89 8.94 -9.92
N ASP A 80 -14.39 7.70 -10.03
CA ASP A 80 -14.60 6.78 -8.89
C ASP A 80 -13.39 6.65 -7.94
N PHE A 81 -12.17 6.96 -8.39
CA PHE A 81 -10.95 6.86 -7.58
C PHE A 81 -10.44 8.20 -7.03
N LEU A 82 -11.08 9.33 -7.37
CA LEU A 82 -10.67 10.65 -6.88
C LEU A 82 -10.68 10.75 -5.35
N ALA A 83 -11.63 10.10 -4.68
CA ALA A 83 -11.73 10.12 -3.21
C ALA A 83 -10.54 9.46 -2.48
N TYR A 84 -9.81 8.55 -3.15
CA TYR A 84 -8.56 8.01 -2.60
C TYR A 84 -7.45 9.04 -2.73
N TYR A 85 -7.37 9.73 -3.87
CA TYR A 85 -6.34 10.71 -4.16
C TYR A 85 -6.47 11.95 -3.28
N GLU A 86 -7.70 12.43 -3.06
CA GLU A 86 -7.98 13.54 -2.14
C GLU A 86 -7.47 13.25 -0.72
N ARG A 87 -7.68 12.02 -0.23
CA ARG A 87 -7.17 11.60 1.08
C ARG A 87 -5.65 11.46 1.10
N ALA A 88 -5.08 10.87 0.06
CA ALA A 88 -3.64 10.74 -0.06
C ALA A 88 -2.95 12.12 -0.07
N GLU A 89 -3.52 13.07 -0.82
CA GLU A 89 -3.09 14.47 -0.86
C GLU A 89 -3.22 15.14 0.50
N LYS A 90 -4.38 15.01 1.16
CA LYS A 90 -4.63 15.55 2.51
C LYS A 90 -3.55 15.17 3.52
N TYR A 91 -3.02 13.95 3.44
CA TYR A 91 -1.97 13.46 4.33
C TYR A 91 -0.55 13.57 3.78
N GLY A 92 -0.38 14.07 2.55
CA GLY A 92 0.91 14.10 1.87
C GLY A 92 1.50 12.70 1.62
N MET A 93 0.65 11.68 1.48
CA MET A 93 1.08 10.29 1.23
C MET A 93 1.39 10.08 -0.27
N PRO A 94 2.66 9.84 -0.68
CA PRO A 94 2.96 9.46 -2.04
C PRO A 94 2.29 8.14 -2.43
N VAL A 95 1.77 8.09 -3.66
CA VAL A 95 1.12 6.91 -4.22
C VAL A 95 2.01 6.30 -5.32
N LEU A 96 2.38 5.04 -5.15
CA LEU A 96 3.05 4.25 -6.18
C LEU A 96 2.00 3.44 -6.96
N PHE A 97 1.86 3.76 -8.25
CA PHE A 97 0.97 3.05 -9.16
C PHE A 97 1.70 1.88 -9.83
N HIS A 98 1.16 0.66 -9.69
CA HIS A 98 1.66 -0.47 -10.46
C HIS A 98 1.06 -0.47 -11.87
N THR A 99 1.83 0.05 -12.83
CA THR A 99 1.45 0.15 -14.24
C THR A 99 2.03 -0.96 -15.11
N GLY A 100 2.85 -1.84 -14.52
CA GLY A 100 3.49 -2.96 -15.21
C GLY A 100 2.59 -4.19 -15.38
N VAL A 101 3.13 -5.21 -16.03
CA VAL A 101 2.44 -6.48 -16.27
C VAL A 101 2.16 -7.19 -14.94
N VAL A 102 0.89 -7.48 -14.68
CA VAL A 102 0.47 -8.38 -13.62
C VAL A 102 0.47 -9.80 -14.17
N ALA A 103 1.40 -10.65 -13.72
CA ALA A 103 1.42 -12.05 -14.09
C ALA A 103 0.06 -12.70 -13.78
N ARG A 104 -0.58 -13.27 -14.80
CA ARG A 104 -1.79 -14.10 -14.66
C ARG A 104 -1.34 -15.54 -14.57
N ARG A 105 -1.76 -16.28 -13.54
CA ARG A 105 -1.66 -17.73 -13.57
C ARG A 105 -2.62 -18.24 -14.65
N SER A 106 -2.11 -19.04 -15.57
CA SER A 106 -2.95 -19.85 -16.45
C SER A 106 -3.82 -20.75 -15.56
N ILE A 107 -5.12 -20.75 -15.80
CA ILE A 107 -6.02 -21.73 -15.21
C ILE A 107 -5.84 -22.99 -16.06
N ASN A 108 -5.23 -24.02 -15.49
CA ASN A 108 -5.31 -25.38 -16.01
C ASN A 108 -6.55 -26.06 -15.42
#